data_AF-A0A925PWN1-F1
#
_entry.id   AF-A0A925PWN1-F1
#
_cell.length_a   1.000
_cell.length_b   1.000
_cell.length_c   1.000
_cell.angle_alpha   90.00
_cell.angle_beta   90.00
_cell.angle_gamma   90.00
#
_symmetry.space_group_name_H-M   'P 1'
#
loop_
_entity.id
_entity.type
_entity.pdbx_description
1 polymer ?
#
loop_
_entity_poly.entity_id
_entity_poly.type
_entity_poly.pdbx_seq_one_letter_code
_entity_poly.pdbx_strand_id
1 'polypeptide(L)'
;MERTGAARWTWPAAFLGCVAAAGMESLRLGKDVNWDLQNYHFYNAFAWIHGRLAHDVAPAMGQTFHNPLADLPFFAMVQAGLAPRTIEFLMAVPVGVAAFFLLRLLATVFPRGTPDRAGWIAIAFAIGVTGSAGRGVIGSTMNEWPCTALVMAALATLVPAIGERPTAARL
;
A
#
# COMPACT_ATOMS: atom_id res chain seq x y z
N MET A 1 36.34 17.78 17.29
CA MET A 1 36.04 17.33 15.92
C MET A 1 35.39 15.96 16.04
N GLU A 2 34.10 15.92 16.38
CA GLU A 2 33.38 14.67 16.66
C GLU A 2 32.30 14.53 15.60
N ARG A 3 32.54 13.66 14.61
CA ARG A 3 31.54 13.29 13.62
C ARG A 3 30.54 12.38 14.33
N THR A 4 29.47 12.96 14.84
CA THR A 4 28.29 12.17 15.24
C THR A 4 27.83 11.40 14.01
N GLY A 5 27.95 10.08 14.07
CA GLY A 5 27.52 9.16 13.02
C GLY A 5 25.99 9.18 12.94
N ALA A 6 25.43 10.22 12.32
CA ALA A 6 24.02 10.25 11.99
C ALA A 6 23.76 9.05 11.08
N ALA A 7 22.96 8.09 11.55
CA ALA A 7 22.57 6.91 10.80
C ALA A 7 22.13 7.34 9.41
N ARG A 8 22.90 6.99 8.39
CA ARG A 8 22.55 7.27 7.00
C ARG A 8 21.37 6.38 6.66
N TRP A 9 20.22 7.00 6.43
CA TRP A 9 19.04 6.30 5.96
C TRP A 9 19.34 5.68 4.60
N THR A 10 19.44 4.36 4.56
CA THR A 10 19.50 3.61 3.30
C THR A 10 18.07 3.41 2.82
N TRP A 11 17.54 4.37 2.05
CA TRP A 11 16.17 4.30 1.52
C TRP A 11 15.82 2.97 0.84
N PRO A 12 16.72 2.32 0.08
CA PRO A 12 16.43 0.98 -0.44
C PRO A 12 16.20 -0.07 0.64
N ALA A 13 16.98 -0.06 1.73
CA ALA A 13 16.79 -1.00 2.83
C ALA A 13 15.50 -0.71 3.61
N ALA A 14 15.15 0.58 3.79
CA ALA A 14 13.88 0.96 4.40
C ALA A 14 12.68 0.47 3.55
N PHE A 15 12.75 0.62 2.23
CA PHE A 15 11.72 0.12 1.31
C PHE A 15 11.55 -1.40 1.42
N LEU A 16 12.66 -2.14 1.28
CA LEU A 16 12.65 -3.60 1.41
C LEU A 16 12.16 -4.05 2.79
N GLY A 17 12.53 -3.35 3.85
CA GLY A 17 12.06 -3.59 5.20
C GLY A 17 10.55 -3.40 5.35
N CYS A 18 9.98 -2.33 4.80
CA CYS A 18 8.54 -2.10 4.81
C CYS A 18 7.77 -3.17 4.03
N VAL A 19 8.24 -3.56 2.85
CA VAL A 19 7.63 -4.62 2.03
C VAL A 19 7.71 -5.97 2.73
N ALA A 20 8.87 -6.33 3.28
CA ALA A 20 9.04 -7.57 4.03
C ALA A 20 8.14 -7.60 5.28
N ALA A 21 8.07 -6.52 6.06
CA ALA A 21 7.21 -6.45 7.23
C ALA A 21 5.72 -6.61 6.89
N ALA A 22 5.26 -5.94 5.82
CA ALA A 22 3.89 -6.06 5.34
C ALA A 22 3.56 -7.48 4.87
N GLY A 23 4.43 -8.08 4.06
CA GLY A 23 4.26 -9.45 3.60
C GLY A 23 4.27 -10.47 4.74
N MET A 24 5.14 -10.29 5.74
CA MET A 24 5.14 -11.14 6.94
C MET A 24 3.88 -11.00 7.79
N GLU A 25 3.34 -9.79 7.94
CA GLU A 25 2.06 -9.59 8.64
C GLU A 25 0.91 -10.21 7.87
N SER A 26 0.87 -10.09 6.53
CA SER A 26 -0.13 -10.77 5.71
C SER A 26 -0.07 -12.29 5.85
N LEU A 27 1.13 -12.87 5.80
CA LEU A 27 1.33 -14.31 6.04
C LEU A 27 0.85 -14.75 7.43
N ARG A 28 0.90 -13.85 8.43
CA ARG A 28 0.42 -14.09 9.80
C ARG A 28 -1.10 -14.00 9.91
N LEU A 29 -1.73 -13.09 9.15
CA LEU A 29 -3.18 -12.96 9.04
C LEU A 29 -3.79 -14.13 8.25
N GLY A 30 -3.02 -14.67 7.30
CA GLY A 30 -3.37 -15.83 6.50
C GLY A 30 -4.12 -15.46 5.22
N LYS A 31 -4.75 -16.47 4.64
CA LYS A 31 -5.46 -16.34 3.36
C LYS A 31 -6.61 -15.37 3.47
N ASP A 32 -6.81 -14.64 2.38
CA ASP A 32 -8.05 -13.94 2.18
C ASP A 32 -9.18 -14.94 1.90
N VAL A 33 -10.16 -15.00 2.81
CA VAL A 33 -11.34 -15.88 2.70
C VAL A 33 -12.62 -15.09 2.96
N ASN A 34 -12.60 -13.79 2.64
CA ASN A 34 -13.74 -12.92 2.86
C ASN A 34 -14.88 -13.20 1.84
N TRP A 35 -16.07 -12.67 2.15
CA TRP A 35 -17.25 -12.80 1.29
C TRP A 35 -17.08 -12.15 -0.07
N ASP A 36 -16.50 -10.95 -0.12
CA ASP A 36 -16.29 -10.18 -1.35
C ASP A 36 -15.40 -10.91 -2.37
N LEU A 37 -14.37 -11.61 -1.89
CA LEU A 37 -13.51 -12.43 -2.74
C LEU A 37 -14.29 -13.55 -3.41
N GLN A 38 -15.11 -14.24 -2.61
CA GLN A 38 -15.97 -15.33 -3.07
C GLN A 38 -17.12 -14.82 -3.95
N ASN A 39 -17.55 -13.58 -3.75
CA ASN A 39 -18.69 -13.00 -4.45
C ASN A 39 -18.30 -12.35 -5.78
N TYR A 40 -17.30 -11.46 -5.80
CA TYR A 40 -16.98 -10.65 -7.00
C TYR A 40 -15.51 -10.51 -7.37
N HIS A 41 -14.54 -10.48 -6.44
CA HIS A 41 -13.17 -10.12 -6.85
C HIS A 41 -12.55 -11.11 -7.85
N PHE A 42 -12.73 -12.41 -7.63
CA PHE A 42 -12.24 -13.39 -8.60
C PHE A 42 -13.09 -13.39 -9.89
N TYR A 43 -14.41 -13.35 -9.74
CA TYR A 43 -15.35 -13.45 -10.86
C TYR A 43 -15.25 -12.24 -11.80
N ASN A 44 -15.19 -11.00 -11.28
CA ASN A 44 -15.16 -9.80 -12.11
C ASN A 44 -13.88 -9.73 -12.96
N ALA A 45 -12.73 -10.10 -12.38
CA ALA A 45 -11.48 -10.23 -13.13
C ALA A 45 -11.59 -11.31 -14.22
N PHE A 46 -12.12 -12.48 -13.88
CA PHE A 46 -12.39 -13.55 -14.85
C PHE A 46 -13.30 -13.08 -16.00
N ALA A 47 -14.42 -12.45 -15.67
CA ALA A 47 -15.41 -12.02 -16.64
C ALA A 47 -14.88 -10.92 -17.56
N TRP A 48 -14.05 -10.01 -17.04
CA TRP A 48 -13.33 -9.02 -17.86
C TRP A 48 -12.40 -9.69 -18.87
N ILE A 49 -11.53 -10.59 -18.41
CA ILE A 49 -10.53 -11.25 -19.26
C ILE A 49 -11.17 -12.14 -20.34
N HIS A 50 -12.30 -12.76 -20.04
CA HIS A 50 -12.99 -13.68 -20.96
C HIS A 50 -14.15 -13.02 -21.73
N GLY A 51 -14.32 -11.71 -21.62
CA GLY A 51 -15.38 -10.98 -22.34
C GLY A 51 -16.81 -11.36 -21.92
N ARG A 52 -17.02 -11.78 -20.66
CA ARG A 52 -18.32 -12.28 -20.16
C ARG A 52 -19.23 -11.23 -19.52
N LEU A 53 -18.73 -10.02 -19.29
CA LEU A 53 -19.46 -8.96 -18.57
C LEU A 53 -20.82 -8.59 -19.22
N ALA A 54 -20.98 -8.79 -20.52
CA ALA A 54 -22.23 -8.54 -21.24
C ALA A 54 -23.14 -9.78 -21.38
N HIS A 55 -22.70 -10.95 -20.91
CA HIS A 55 -23.40 -12.22 -21.06
C HIS A 55 -23.99 -12.70 -19.74
N ASP A 56 -23.22 -12.58 -18.65
CA ASP A 56 -23.63 -13.07 -17.34
C ASP A 56 -24.46 -11.99 -16.63
N VAL A 57 -25.72 -12.30 -16.32
CA VAL A 57 -26.65 -11.34 -15.72
C VAL A 57 -26.40 -11.24 -14.21
N ALA A 58 -25.72 -10.17 -13.81
CA ALA A 58 -25.50 -9.77 -12.41
C ALA A 58 -25.13 -10.92 -11.44
N PRO A 59 -24.16 -11.80 -11.75
CA PRO A 59 -23.83 -12.98 -10.95
C PRO A 59 -23.33 -12.64 -9.54
N ALA A 60 -22.79 -11.44 -9.34
CA ALA A 60 -22.37 -10.93 -8.04
C ALA A 60 -23.29 -9.80 -7.54
N MET A 61 -24.58 -9.85 -7.88
CA MET A 61 -25.56 -8.79 -7.56
C MET A 61 -25.06 -7.42 -8.07
N GLY A 62 -25.15 -6.36 -7.24
CA GLY A 62 -24.66 -5.03 -7.60
C GLY A 62 -23.14 -4.97 -7.78
N GLN A 63 -22.38 -5.82 -7.09
CA GLN A 63 -20.92 -5.85 -7.15
C GLN A 63 -20.38 -6.33 -8.50
N THR A 64 -21.23 -6.94 -9.35
CA THR A 64 -20.91 -7.26 -10.75
C THR A 64 -20.39 -6.04 -11.51
N PHE A 65 -20.89 -4.85 -11.18
CA PHE A 65 -20.57 -3.60 -11.89
C PHE A 65 -19.35 -2.86 -11.31
N HIS A 66 -18.65 -3.44 -10.33
CA HIS A 66 -17.40 -2.88 -9.85
C HIS A 66 -16.30 -2.95 -10.92
N ASN A 67 -15.37 -1.99 -10.88
CA ASN A 67 -14.25 -1.96 -11.80
C ASN A 67 -13.29 -3.15 -11.53
N PRO A 68 -13.08 -4.06 -12.50
CA PRO A 68 -12.29 -5.29 -12.29
C PRO A 68 -10.79 -5.06 -12.27
N LEU A 69 -10.29 -3.87 -12.64
CA LEU A 69 -8.86 -3.64 -12.87
C LEU A 69 -8.01 -3.88 -11.62
N ALA A 70 -8.54 -3.56 -10.44
CA ALA A 70 -7.83 -3.75 -9.18
C ALA A 70 -7.71 -5.25 -8.80
N ASP A 71 -8.57 -6.09 -9.35
CA ASP A 71 -8.60 -7.54 -9.07
C ASP A 71 -7.70 -8.34 -10.03
N LEU A 72 -7.29 -7.73 -11.16
CA LEU A 72 -6.46 -8.38 -12.17
C LEU A 72 -5.12 -8.93 -11.63
N PRO A 73 -4.37 -8.23 -10.74
CA PRO A 73 -3.13 -8.78 -10.20
C PRO A 73 -3.36 -10.06 -9.39
N PHE A 74 -4.38 -10.08 -8.54
CA PHE A 74 -4.75 -11.27 -7.77
C PHE A 74 -5.15 -12.42 -8.71
N PHE A 75 -6.05 -12.15 -9.66
CA PHE A 75 -6.50 -13.14 -10.63
C PHE A 75 -5.33 -13.71 -11.45
N ALA A 76 -4.43 -12.87 -11.95
CA ALA A 76 -3.27 -13.29 -12.72
C ALA A 76 -2.33 -14.21 -11.92
N MET A 77 -2.10 -13.91 -10.63
CA MET A 77 -1.29 -14.76 -9.76
C MET A 77 -1.93 -16.13 -9.52
N VAL A 78 -3.25 -16.18 -9.32
CA VAL A 78 -3.99 -17.45 -9.19
C VAL A 78 -3.90 -18.26 -10.49
N GLN A 79 -4.13 -17.62 -11.64
CA GLN A 79 -4.06 -18.27 -12.95
C GLN A 79 -2.65 -18.77 -13.30
N ALA A 80 -1.61 -18.08 -12.83
CA ALA A 80 -0.22 -18.51 -12.97
C ALA A 80 0.16 -19.65 -12.00
N GLY A 81 -0.76 -20.11 -11.14
CA GLY A 81 -0.54 -21.25 -10.24
C GLY A 81 0.41 -20.95 -9.08
N LEU A 82 0.54 -19.68 -8.68
CA LEU A 82 1.40 -19.31 -7.56
C LEU A 82 0.93 -19.97 -6.26
N ALA A 83 1.88 -20.37 -5.41
CA ALA A 83 1.55 -20.91 -4.10
C ALA A 83 0.79 -19.86 -3.27
N PRO A 84 -0.26 -20.23 -2.49
CA PRO A 84 -1.09 -19.26 -1.78
C PRO A 84 -0.29 -18.31 -0.87
N ARG A 85 0.72 -18.81 -0.16
CA ARG A 85 1.61 -17.98 0.68
C ARG A 85 2.38 -16.93 -0.12
N THR A 86 2.70 -17.22 -1.39
CA THR A 86 3.35 -16.25 -2.27
C THR A 86 2.35 -15.15 -2.65
N ILE A 87 1.11 -15.52 -2.96
CA ILE A 87 0.03 -14.57 -3.26
C ILE A 87 -0.25 -13.68 -2.05
N GLU A 88 -0.41 -14.26 -0.85
CA GLU A 88 -0.58 -13.54 0.42
C GLU A 88 0.51 -12.46 0.60
N PHE A 89 1.79 -12.85 0.47
CA PHE A 89 2.90 -11.91 0.58
C PHE A 89 2.85 -10.80 -0.48
N LEU A 90 2.62 -11.16 -1.75
CA LEU A 90 2.62 -10.21 -2.87
C LEU A 90 1.44 -9.24 -2.81
N MET A 91 0.27 -9.69 -2.36
CA MET A 91 -0.90 -8.84 -2.15
C MET A 91 -0.66 -7.77 -1.07
N ALA A 92 0.30 -7.99 -0.17
CA ALA A 92 0.67 -7.01 0.85
C ALA A 92 1.73 -5.99 0.41
N VAL A 93 2.32 -6.13 -0.79
CA VAL A 93 3.33 -5.20 -1.31
C VAL A 93 2.83 -3.74 -1.30
N PRO A 94 1.59 -3.42 -1.71
CA PRO A 94 1.07 -2.04 -1.64
C PRO A 94 1.10 -1.44 -0.23
N VAL A 95 0.89 -2.26 0.82
CA VAL A 95 1.01 -1.81 2.22
C VAL A 95 2.44 -1.37 2.51
N GLY A 96 3.42 -2.17 2.10
CA GLY A 96 4.84 -1.85 2.24
C GLY A 96 5.24 -0.58 1.48
N VAL A 97 4.71 -0.40 0.26
CA VAL A 97 4.91 0.81 -0.54
C VAL A 97 4.31 2.03 0.16
N ALA A 98 3.06 1.94 0.63
CA ALA A 98 2.39 3.02 1.37
C ALA A 98 3.17 3.40 2.64
N ALA A 99 3.58 2.40 3.43
CA ALA A 99 4.38 2.61 4.63
C ALA A 99 5.72 3.29 4.30
N PHE A 100 6.44 2.81 3.29
CA PHE A 100 7.70 3.44 2.88
C PHE A 100 7.52 4.92 2.51
N PHE A 101 6.49 5.26 1.73
CA PHE A 101 6.24 6.65 1.36
C PHE A 101 5.76 7.51 2.53
N LEU A 102 4.98 6.95 3.46
CA LEU A 102 4.67 7.62 4.73
C LEU A 102 5.96 7.95 5.49
N LEU A 103 6.87 6.98 5.62
CA LEU A 103 8.14 7.18 6.31
C LEU A 103 8.99 8.27 5.63
N ARG A 104 9.04 8.29 4.30
CA ARG A 104 9.67 9.35 3.51
C ARG A 104 9.03 10.72 3.77
N LEU A 105 7.70 10.79 3.75
CA LEU A 105 6.96 12.02 3.99
C LEU A 105 7.21 12.56 5.39
N LEU A 106 7.15 11.72 6.42
CA LEU A 106 7.44 12.11 7.80
C LEU A 106 8.88 12.60 7.94
N ALA A 107 9.84 11.92 7.32
CA ALA A 107 11.24 12.34 7.29
C ALA A 107 11.48 13.63 6.47
N THR A 108 10.53 14.08 5.65
CA THR A 108 10.56 15.40 5.00
C THR A 108 9.92 16.47 5.88
N VAL A 109 8.73 16.19 6.44
CA VAL A 109 7.90 17.18 7.15
C VAL A 109 8.44 17.51 8.54
N PHE A 110 9.00 16.54 9.27
CA PHE A 110 9.56 16.82 10.60
C PHE A 110 10.84 17.67 10.51
N PRO A 111 10.91 18.85 11.15
CA PRO A 111 12.08 19.73 11.09
C PRO A 111 13.36 19.05 11.58
N ARG A 112 14.50 19.33 10.94
CA ARG A 112 15.79 18.71 11.31
C ARG A 112 16.30 19.11 12.70
N GLY A 113 15.85 20.25 13.24
CA GLY A 113 16.23 20.75 14.56
C GLY A 113 15.34 20.29 15.72
N THR A 114 14.32 19.46 15.46
CA THR A 114 13.42 18.97 16.50
C THR A 114 14.16 18.04 17.48
N PRO A 115 14.13 18.30 18.81
CA PRO A 115 14.63 17.36 19.80
C PRO A 115 13.93 16.00 19.69
N ASP A 116 14.68 14.90 19.75
CA ASP A 116 14.19 13.54 19.54
C ASP A 116 13.33 13.34 18.27
N ARG A 117 13.75 13.97 17.17
CA ARG A 117 13.08 13.86 15.87
C ARG A 117 12.80 12.41 15.44
N ALA A 118 13.72 11.49 15.74
CA ALA A 118 13.58 10.08 15.38
C ALA A 118 12.42 9.42 16.14
N GLY A 119 12.30 9.68 17.45
CA GLY A 119 11.17 9.21 18.26
C GLY A 119 9.82 9.71 17.73
N TRP A 120 9.71 11.00 17.40
CA TRP A 120 8.48 11.56 16.84
C TRP A 120 8.11 10.97 15.48
N ILE A 121 9.08 10.76 14.59
CA ILE A 121 8.85 10.08 13.31
C ILE A 121 8.37 8.65 13.56
N ALA A 122 9.00 7.91 14.49
CA ALA A 122 8.62 6.55 14.81
C ALA A 122 7.19 6.46 15.36
N ILE A 123 6.80 7.38 16.25
CA ILE A 123 5.43 7.45 16.80
C ILE A 123 4.43 7.79 15.70
N ALA A 124 4.68 8.82 14.90
CA ALA A 124 3.79 9.22 13.81
C ALA A 124 3.63 8.11 12.77
N PHE A 125 4.73 7.42 12.45
CA PHE A 125 4.72 6.24 11.58
C PHE A 125 3.87 5.12 12.17
N ALA A 126 4.08 4.78 13.44
CA ALA A 126 3.31 3.74 14.14
C ALA A 126 1.81 4.06 14.15
N ILE A 127 1.42 5.31 14.42
CA ILE A 127 0.02 5.76 14.35
C ILE A 127 -0.53 5.57 12.94
N GLY A 128 0.22 6.00 11.91
CA GLY A 128 -0.23 5.92 10.52
C GLY A 128 -0.42 4.48 10.02
N VAL A 129 0.45 3.55 10.41
CA VAL A 129 0.38 2.15 9.93
C VAL A 129 -0.52 1.25 10.78
N THR A 130 -0.90 1.65 12.00
CA THR A 130 -1.74 0.84 12.92
C THR A 130 -3.22 1.24 12.93
N GLY A 131 -3.67 2.11 12.03
CA GLY A 131 -5.09 2.43 11.87
C GLY A 131 -5.97 1.17 11.74
N SER A 132 -7.02 1.07 12.55
CA SER A 132 -7.79 -0.18 12.75
C SER A 132 -8.36 -0.77 11.46
N ALA A 133 -8.88 0.07 10.56
CA ALA A 133 -9.42 -0.37 9.27
C ALA A 133 -8.33 -0.94 8.34
N GLY A 134 -7.12 -0.38 8.39
CA GLY A 134 -6.03 -0.77 7.48
C GLY A 134 -5.51 -2.18 7.77
N ARG A 135 -5.38 -2.56 9.04
CA ARG A 135 -4.86 -3.88 9.41
C ARG A 135 -5.75 -5.03 8.93
N GLY A 136 -7.08 -4.85 8.99
CA GLY A 136 -8.04 -5.88 8.60
C GLY A 136 -7.99 -6.27 7.12
N VAL A 137 -7.42 -5.40 6.28
CA VAL A 137 -7.39 -5.58 4.82
C VAL A 137 -5.98 -5.79 4.27
N ILE A 138 -4.97 -5.98 5.13
CA ILE A 138 -3.58 -6.27 4.71
C ILE A 138 -3.54 -7.59 3.93
N GLY A 139 -3.06 -7.52 2.68
CA GLY A 139 -2.93 -8.69 1.80
C GLY A 139 -4.26 -9.28 1.33
N SER A 140 -5.37 -8.57 1.52
CA SER A 140 -6.69 -8.94 1.00
C SER A 140 -6.95 -8.34 -0.38
N THR A 141 -8.04 -8.76 -1.02
CA THR A 141 -8.53 -8.19 -2.28
C THR A 141 -9.36 -6.90 -2.12
N MET A 142 -9.51 -6.36 -0.90
CA MET A 142 -10.37 -5.19 -0.63
C MET A 142 -9.89 -3.88 -1.31
N ASN A 143 -8.69 -3.88 -1.89
CA ASN A 143 -8.16 -2.84 -2.78
C ASN A 143 -7.94 -1.44 -2.17
N GLU A 144 -7.99 -1.25 -0.84
CA GLU A 144 -7.68 0.03 -0.20
C GLU A 144 -6.19 0.37 -0.25
N TRP A 145 -5.33 -0.63 -0.08
CA TRP A 145 -3.88 -0.44 0.01
C TRP A 145 -3.20 -0.04 -1.31
N PRO A 146 -3.59 -0.56 -2.49
CA PRO A 146 -3.15 -0.03 -3.77
C PRO A 146 -3.41 1.47 -3.92
N CYS A 147 -4.64 1.92 -3.63
CA CYS A 147 -5.00 3.34 -3.71
C CYS A 147 -4.18 4.17 -2.69
N THR A 148 -4.08 3.68 -1.45
CA THR A 148 -3.30 4.34 -0.39
C THR A 148 -1.82 4.48 -0.77
N ALA A 149 -1.22 3.46 -1.40
CA ALA A 149 0.16 3.51 -1.86
C ALA A 149 0.39 4.62 -2.89
N LEU A 150 -0.51 4.76 -3.86
CA LEU A 150 -0.44 5.81 -4.88
C LEU A 150 -0.59 7.21 -4.27
N VAL A 151 -1.56 7.39 -3.37
CA VAL A 151 -1.77 8.66 -2.66
C VAL A 151 -0.55 9.02 -1.81
N MET A 152 0.00 8.08 -1.06
CA MET A 152 1.19 8.32 -0.24
C MET A 152 2.42 8.65 -1.09
N ALA A 153 2.60 7.97 -2.23
CA ALA A 153 3.67 8.29 -3.18
C ALA A 153 3.53 9.71 -3.75
N ALA A 154 2.31 10.13 -4.11
CA ALA A 154 2.04 11.47 -4.59
C ALA A 154 2.35 12.52 -3.51
N LEU A 155 1.91 12.31 -2.27
CA LEU A 155 2.19 13.24 -1.16
C LEU A 155 3.70 13.32 -0.85
N ALA A 156 4.39 12.18 -0.77
CA ALA A 156 5.81 12.12 -0.47
C ALA A 156 6.69 12.78 -1.53
N THR A 157 6.21 12.92 -2.77
CA THR A 157 6.91 13.60 -3.86
C THR A 157 6.50 15.07 -4.01
N LEU A 158 5.22 15.39 -3.82
CA LEU A 158 4.69 16.75 -3.96
C LEU A 158 5.13 17.68 -2.83
N VAL A 159 5.09 17.22 -1.57
CA VAL A 159 5.38 18.07 -0.41
C VAL A 159 6.79 18.67 -0.42
N PRO A 160 7.87 17.89 -0.67
CA PRO A 160 9.21 18.47 -0.86
C PRO A 160 9.24 19.54 -1.97
N ALA A 161 8.57 19.28 -3.11
CA ALA A 161 8.58 20.17 -4.25
C ALA A 161 7.88 21.52 -3.99
N ILE A 162 6.92 21.58 -3.06
CA ILE A 162 6.29 22.84 -2.64
C ILE A 162 7.26 23.69 -1.81
N GLY A 163 8.03 23.06 -0.92
CA GLY A 163 9.01 23.75 -0.06
C GLY A 163 10.19 24.34 -0.83
N GLU A 164 10.49 23.82 -2.01
CA GLU A 164 11.57 24.30 -2.89
C GLU A 164 11.13 25.42 -3.84
N ARG A 165 9.83 25.76 -3.91
CA ARG A 165 9.38 26.87 -4.77
C ARG A 165 9.98 28.18 -4.25
N PRO A 166 10.73 28.93 -5.10
CA PRO A 166 11.13 30.28 -4.76
C PRO A 166 9.89 31.08 -4.37
N THR A 167 10.01 31.91 -3.34
CA THR A 167 8.94 32.78 -2.82
C THR A 167 8.64 33.91 -3.81
N ALA A 168 8.35 33.59 -5.06
CA ALA A 168 8.13 34.52 -6.15
C ALA A 168 6.67 34.41 -6.61
N ALA A 169 5.77 34.95 -5.78
CA ALA A 169 4.43 35.44 -6.12
C ALA A 169 3.65 35.71 -4.82
N ARG A 170 4.13 36.65 -4.00
CA ARG A 170 3.24 37.47 -3.18
C ARG A 170 3.26 38.84 -3.84
N LEU A 171 2.38 39.01 -4.84
CA LEU A 171 1.93 40.33 -5.27
C LEU A 171 0.80 40.76 -4.35
#